data_AF-A0A1G8KI45-F1
#
_entry.id   AF-A0A1G8KI45-F1
#
_cell.length_a   1.000
_cell.length_b   1.000
_cell.length_c   1.000
_cell.angle_alpha   90.00
_cell.angle_beta   90.00
_cell.angle_gamma   90.00
#
_symmetry.space_group_name_H-M   'P 1'
#
loop_
_entity.id
_entity.type
_entity.pdbx_description
1 polymer ?
#
loop_
_entity_poly.entity_id
_entity_poly.type
_entity_poly.pdbx_seq_one_letter_code
_entity_poly.pdbx_strand_id
1 'polypeptide(L)'
;MEQSLTAWLLPVIALFVGAAIGFLVARLLPSAAPNRMQRQMDDLQDRFDSYQREVVTHFNTTASLVKKLTQSYQDVQEHLSESAERLALDEQTRQRLMAALHTEDGYPERRERLTPPASNEAPKDYAPKPSDAPGTLDETYGLKGKY
;
A
#
# COMPACT_ATOMS: atom_id res chain seq x y z
N MET A 1 65.86 -48.51 0.65
CA MET A 1 65.54 -47.06 0.63
C MET A 1 64.36 -46.71 -0.28
N GLU A 2 63.76 -47.68 -0.97
CA GLU A 2 62.64 -47.45 -1.91
C GLU A 2 61.28 -47.13 -1.26
N GLN A 3 61.06 -47.53 0.00
CA GLN A 3 59.74 -47.42 0.66
C GLN A 3 59.39 -45.99 1.13
N SER A 4 60.39 -45.17 1.45
CA SER A 4 60.14 -43.78 1.87
C SER A 4 59.77 -42.87 0.69
N LEU A 5 60.27 -43.20 -0.52
CA LEU A 5 59.94 -42.48 -1.75
C LEU A 5 58.48 -42.69 -2.13
N THR A 6 57.96 -43.92 -2.08
CA THR A 6 56.56 -44.22 -2.42
C THR A 6 55.57 -43.69 -1.38
N ALA A 7 55.95 -43.64 -0.10
CA ALA A 7 55.09 -43.18 0.99
C ALA A 7 54.69 -41.69 0.88
N TRP A 8 55.57 -40.83 0.38
CA TRP A 8 55.24 -39.40 0.20
C TRP A 8 54.71 -39.06 -1.20
N LEU A 9 55.02 -39.89 -2.20
CA LEU A 9 54.60 -39.67 -3.59
C LEU A 9 53.11 -39.98 -3.80
N LEU A 10 52.57 -40.98 -3.10
CA LEU A 10 51.15 -41.32 -3.09
C LEU A 10 50.21 -40.16 -2.68
N PRO A 11 50.38 -39.50 -1.52
CA PRO A 11 49.53 -38.39 -1.11
C PRO A 11 49.67 -37.16 -2.03
N VAL A 12 50.86 -36.92 -2.60
CA VAL A 12 51.06 -35.82 -3.55
C VAL A 12 50.27 -36.05 -4.83
N ILE A 13 50.34 -37.26 -5.42
CA ILE A 13 49.54 -37.61 -6.59
C ILE A 13 48.05 -37.53 -6.28
N ALA A 14 47.62 -38.06 -5.12
CA ALA A 14 46.22 -38.02 -4.72
C ALA A 14 45.70 -36.57 -4.59
N LEU A 15 46.53 -35.62 -4.12
CA LEU A 15 46.18 -34.21 -4.05
C LEU A 15 46.02 -33.59 -5.44
N PHE A 16 46.93 -33.88 -6.37
CA PHE A 16 46.81 -33.41 -7.75
C PHE A 16 45.58 -33.97 -8.46
N VAL A 17 45.31 -35.27 -8.29
CA VAL A 17 44.12 -35.92 -8.86
C VAL A 17 42.85 -35.37 -8.23
N GLY A 18 42.81 -35.21 -6.90
CA GLY A 18 41.69 -34.61 -6.19
C GLY A 18 41.44 -33.16 -6.60
N ALA A 19 42.50 -32.36 -6.77
CA ALA A 19 42.40 -30.97 -7.24
C ALA A 19 41.93 -30.90 -8.71
N ALA A 20 42.42 -31.80 -9.58
CA ALA A 20 42.01 -31.86 -10.97
C ALA A 20 40.54 -32.27 -11.11
N ILE A 21 40.10 -33.30 -10.37
CA ILE A 21 38.69 -33.73 -10.33
C ILE A 21 37.83 -32.64 -9.71
N GLY A 22 38.24 -32.07 -8.58
CA GLY A 22 37.52 -30.98 -7.92
C GLY A 22 37.36 -29.76 -8.82
N PHE A 23 38.40 -29.40 -9.58
CA PHE A 23 38.36 -28.33 -10.57
C PHE A 23 37.45 -28.67 -11.75
N LEU A 24 37.51 -29.90 -12.27
CA LEU A 24 36.61 -30.36 -13.34
C LEU A 24 35.15 -30.31 -12.89
N VAL A 25 34.86 -30.81 -11.68
CA VAL A 25 33.51 -30.80 -11.09
C VAL A 25 33.05 -29.36 -10.85
N ALA A 26 33.88 -28.48 -10.31
CA ALA A 26 33.55 -27.06 -10.12
C ALA A 26 33.32 -26.31 -11.44
N ARG A 27 33.97 -26.75 -12.53
CA ARG A 27 33.81 -26.19 -13.87
C ARG A 27 32.58 -26.75 -14.61
N LEU A 28 32.27 -28.04 -14.43
CA LEU A 28 31.18 -28.75 -15.09
C LEU A 28 29.84 -28.59 -14.35
N LEU A 29 29.85 -28.40 -13.03
CA LEU A 29 28.65 -27.95 -12.35
C LEU A 29 28.32 -26.58 -12.96
N PRO A 30 27.14 -26.42 -13.58
CA PRO A 30 26.72 -25.12 -14.07
C PRO A 30 26.77 -24.21 -12.86
N SER A 31 27.77 -23.32 -12.83
CA SER A 31 27.91 -22.29 -11.80
C SER A 31 26.51 -21.83 -11.49
N ALA A 32 26.08 -22.07 -10.24
CA ALA A 32 24.80 -21.62 -9.76
C ALA A 32 24.82 -20.11 -9.93
N ALA A 33 24.38 -19.66 -11.10
CA ALA A 33 24.70 -18.35 -11.58
C ALA A 33 24.03 -17.39 -10.60
N PRO A 34 24.77 -16.47 -9.97
CA PRO A 34 24.17 -15.46 -9.10
C PRO A 34 23.10 -14.66 -9.87
N ASN A 35 23.15 -14.69 -11.21
CA ASN A 35 22.11 -14.21 -12.12
C ASN A 35 20.68 -14.62 -11.77
N ARG A 36 20.42 -15.78 -11.15
CA ARG A 36 19.02 -16.15 -10.80
C ARG A 36 18.49 -15.33 -9.64
N MET A 37 19.34 -15.09 -8.64
CA MET A 37 19.00 -14.24 -7.49
C MET A 37 19.05 -12.76 -7.86
N GLN A 38 20.00 -12.33 -8.68
CA GLN A 38 20.04 -10.96 -9.21
C GLN A 38 18.85 -10.63 -10.11
N ARG A 39 18.45 -11.55 -11.01
CA ARG A 39 17.25 -11.36 -11.85
C ARG A 39 15.96 -11.29 -11.03
N GLN A 40 15.87 -12.00 -9.91
CA GLN A 40 14.72 -11.89 -9.00
C GLN A 40 14.67 -10.53 -8.31
N MET A 41 15.82 -9.98 -7.92
CA MET A 41 15.88 -8.64 -7.33
C MET A 41 15.51 -7.56 -8.36
N ASP A 42 16.03 -7.66 -9.59
CA ASP A 42 15.69 -6.73 -10.68
C ASP A 42 14.19 -6.80 -11.04
N ASP A 43 13.62 -8.00 -11.21
CA ASP A 43 12.19 -8.17 -11.53
C ASP A 43 11.28 -7.62 -10.41
N LEU A 44 11.68 -7.77 -9.14
CA LEU A 44 10.91 -7.25 -8.03
C LEU A 44 10.97 -5.71 -7.98
N GLN A 45 12.14 -5.13 -8.24
CA GLN A 45 12.35 -3.69 -8.24
C GLN A 45 11.62 -3.01 -9.39
N ASP A 46 11.63 -3.60 -10.59
CA ASP A 46 10.87 -3.11 -11.75
C ASP A 46 9.35 -3.09 -11.48
N ARG A 47 8.83 -4.10 -10.78
CA ARG A 47 7.41 -4.16 -10.37
C ARG A 47 7.06 -3.11 -9.33
N PHE A 48 7.97 -2.80 -8.40
CA PHE A 48 7.75 -1.70 -7.45
C PHE A 48 7.71 -0.34 -8.17
N ASP A 49 8.62 -0.10 -9.12
CA ASP A 49 8.65 1.12 -9.91
C ASP A 49 7.44 1.25 -10.84
N SER A 50 6.94 0.13 -11.40
CA SER A 50 5.70 0.16 -12.19
C SER A 50 4.48 0.46 -11.32
N TYR A 51 4.37 -0.17 -10.14
CA TYR A 51 3.27 0.08 -9.20
C TYR A 51 3.26 1.53 -8.71
N GLN A 52 4.42 2.09 -8.33
CA GLN A 52 4.51 3.50 -7.91
C GLN A 52 4.07 4.45 -9.03
N ARG A 53 4.50 4.21 -10.27
CA ARG A 53 4.08 5.01 -11.43
C ARG A 53 2.58 4.91 -11.69
N GLU A 54 2.02 3.71 -11.57
CA GLU A 54 0.58 3.46 -11.77
C GLU A 54 -0.26 4.17 -10.71
N VAL A 55 0.12 4.07 -9.42
CA VAL A 55 -0.58 4.73 -8.32
C VAL A 55 -0.52 6.25 -8.47
N VAL A 56 0.64 6.82 -8.77
CA VAL A 56 0.78 8.27 -9.00
C VAL A 56 -0.08 8.73 -10.18
N THR A 57 -0.13 7.95 -11.27
CA THR A 57 -0.97 8.25 -12.43
C THR A 57 -2.45 8.18 -12.08
N HIS A 58 -2.86 7.18 -11.29
CA HIS A 58 -4.23 7.04 -10.81
C HIS A 58 -4.65 8.21 -9.93
N PHE A 59 -3.82 8.60 -8.97
CA PHE A 59 -4.10 9.76 -8.10
C PHE A 59 -4.11 11.08 -8.86
N ASN A 60 -3.22 11.28 -9.84
CA ASN A 60 -3.24 12.48 -10.68
C ASN A 60 -4.51 12.54 -11.55
N THR A 61 -4.90 11.41 -12.14
CA THR A 61 -6.16 11.28 -12.88
C THR A 61 -7.36 11.58 -11.98
N THR A 62 -7.41 10.98 -10.79
CA THR A 62 -8.49 11.22 -9.82
C THR A 62 -8.52 12.69 -9.37
N ALA A 63 -7.38 13.32 -9.08
CA ALA A 63 -7.32 14.74 -8.73
C ALA A 63 -7.87 15.63 -9.85
N SER A 64 -7.53 15.31 -11.11
CA SER A 64 -8.09 15.99 -12.29
C SER A 64 -9.62 15.80 -12.40
N LEU A 65 -10.12 14.59 -12.18
CA LEU A 65 -11.56 14.30 -12.17
C LEU A 65 -12.29 15.02 -11.03
N VAL A 66 -11.75 15.01 -9.81
CA VAL A 66 -12.30 15.73 -8.65
C VAL A 66 -12.34 17.24 -8.91
N LYS A 67 -11.29 17.80 -9.54
CA LYS A 67 -11.28 19.21 -9.94
C LYS A 67 -12.40 19.51 -10.94
N LYS A 68 -12.58 18.66 -11.96
CA LYS A 68 -13.68 18.81 -12.93
C LYS A 68 -15.05 18.73 -12.25
N LEU A 69 -15.24 17.79 -11.33
CA LEU A 69 -16.48 17.66 -10.56
C LEU A 69 -16.75 18.92 -9.72
N THR A 70 -15.72 19.44 -9.05
CA THR A 70 -15.83 20.68 -8.25
C THR A 70 -16.22 21.86 -9.13
N GLN A 71 -15.62 21.99 -10.32
CA GLN A 71 -15.99 23.02 -11.28
C GLN A 71 -17.45 22.88 -11.72
N SER A 72 -17.88 21.67 -12.11
CA SER A 72 -19.27 21.43 -12.51
C SER A 72 -20.28 21.72 -11.39
N TYR A 73 -19.92 21.48 -10.13
CA TYR A 73 -20.74 21.87 -8.99
C TYR A 73 -20.90 23.40 -8.89
N GLN A 74 -19.79 24.14 -9.04
CA GLN A 74 -19.82 25.61 -9.05
C GLN A 74 -20.66 26.15 -10.19
N ASP A 75 -20.51 25.61 -11.40
CA ASP A 75 -21.27 26.02 -12.58
C ASP A 75 -22.79 25.80 -12.37
N VAL A 76 -23.18 24.69 -11.73
CA VAL A 76 -24.60 24.42 -11.39
C VAL A 76 -25.10 25.42 -10.35
N GLN A 77 -24.32 25.71 -9.31
CA GLN A 77 -24.68 26.69 -8.29
C GLN A 77 -24.89 28.09 -8.89
N GLU A 78 -23.98 28.52 -9.76
CA GLU A 78 -24.06 29.80 -10.46
C GLU A 78 -25.30 29.84 -11.35
N HIS A 79 -25.57 28.78 -12.11
CA HIS A 79 -26.75 28.70 -12.97
C HIS A 79 -28.07 28.72 -12.16
N LEU A 80 -28.10 28.10 -10.98
CA LEU A 80 -29.25 28.16 -10.08
C LEU A 80 -29.45 29.57 -9.50
N SER A 81 -28.37 30.26 -9.15
CA SER A 81 -28.42 31.67 -8.71
C SER A 81 -28.94 32.59 -9.82
N GLU A 82 -28.40 32.46 -11.04
CA GLU A 82 -28.86 33.22 -12.22
C GLU A 82 -30.34 32.93 -12.52
N SER A 83 -30.73 31.65 -12.44
CA SER A 83 -32.12 31.24 -12.64
C SER A 83 -33.05 31.77 -11.55
N ALA A 84 -32.62 31.77 -10.29
CA ALA A 84 -33.37 32.34 -9.18
C ALA A 84 -33.55 33.85 -9.36
N GLU A 85 -32.53 34.57 -9.83
CA GLU A 85 -32.63 36.00 -10.15
C GLU A 85 -33.63 36.26 -11.29
N ARG A 86 -33.59 35.45 -12.36
CA ARG A 86 -34.48 35.60 -13.53
C ARG A 86 -35.92 35.18 -13.29
N LEU A 87 -36.16 34.12 -12.51
CA LEU A 87 -37.50 33.55 -12.30
C LEU A 87 -38.21 34.13 -11.07
N ALA A 88 -37.48 34.71 -10.11
CA ALA A 88 -38.10 35.38 -8.97
C ALA A 88 -38.62 36.77 -9.40
N LEU A 89 -39.87 36.80 -9.89
CA LEU A 89 -40.62 38.01 -10.26
C LEU A 89 -40.86 38.98 -9.07
N ASP A 90 -40.63 38.54 -7.83
CA ASP A 90 -40.85 39.30 -6.60
C ASP A 90 -39.61 39.25 -5.67
N GLU A 91 -39.24 40.41 -5.11
CA GLU A 91 -38.00 40.61 -4.33
C GLU A 91 -37.97 39.73 -3.06
N GLN A 92 -39.11 39.51 -2.41
CA GLN A 92 -39.22 38.66 -1.23
C GLN A 92 -38.99 37.18 -1.58
N THR A 93 -39.43 36.76 -2.78
CA THR A 93 -39.24 35.39 -3.28
C THR A 93 -37.78 35.17 -3.70
N ARG A 94 -37.15 36.19 -4.31
CA ARG A 94 -35.72 36.21 -4.68
C ARG A 94 -34.82 36.04 -3.46
N GLN A 95 -35.06 36.81 -2.40
CA GLN A 95 -34.29 36.73 -1.15
C GLN A 95 -34.40 35.36 -0.48
N ARG A 96 -35.59 34.73 -0.51
CA ARG A 96 -35.80 33.39 0.05
C ARG A 96 -35.09 32.30 -0.75
N LEU A 97 -35.15 32.35 -2.08
CA LEU A 97 -34.46 31.42 -2.97
C LEU A 97 -32.93 31.52 -2.83
N MET A 98 -32.40 32.74 -2.80
CA MET A 98 -30.97 32.98 -2.56
C MET A 98 -30.55 32.49 -1.17
N ALA A 99 -31.34 32.77 -0.12
CA ALA A 99 -31.05 32.26 1.22
C ALA A 99 -31.06 30.72 1.28
N ALA A 100 -31.99 30.06 0.57
CA ALA A 100 -32.03 28.60 0.49
C ALA A 100 -30.82 28.01 -0.27
N LEU A 101 -30.36 28.67 -1.34
CA LEU A 101 -29.15 28.27 -2.10
C LEU A 101 -27.86 28.42 -1.26
N HIS A 102 -27.76 29.44 -0.42
CA HIS A 102 -26.58 29.69 0.43
C HIS A 102 -26.61 28.95 1.78
N THR A 103 -27.72 28.29 2.15
CA THR A 103 -27.78 27.53 3.41
C THR A 103 -26.90 26.27 3.37
N GLU A 104 -26.58 25.74 2.18
CA GLU A 104 -25.63 24.63 2.03
C GLU A 104 -24.15 25.07 2.03
N ASP A 105 -23.84 26.38 1.92
CA ASP A 105 -22.48 26.91 2.17
C ASP A 105 -22.09 26.85 3.66
N GLY A 106 -22.98 26.36 4.52
CA GLY A 106 -22.68 25.87 5.85
C GLY A 106 -21.82 24.60 5.80
N TYR A 107 -20.59 24.70 5.30
CA TYR A 107 -19.52 23.82 5.74
C TYR A 107 -19.62 23.75 7.26
N PRO A 108 -19.82 22.55 7.88
CA PRO A 108 -19.69 22.47 9.32
C PRO A 108 -18.32 23.05 9.63
N GLU A 109 -18.30 24.06 10.51
CA GLU A 109 -17.11 24.82 10.87
C GLU A 109 -15.91 23.90 10.84
N ARG A 110 -14.92 24.29 10.01
CA ARG A 110 -13.51 23.93 10.16
C ARG A 110 -13.35 22.78 11.12
N ARG A 111 -13.54 21.54 10.65
CA ARG A 111 -13.30 20.32 11.45
C ARG A 111 -12.06 20.61 12.25
N GLU A 112 -12.22 20.78 13.56
CA GLU A 112 -11.13 21.04 14.47
C GLU A 112 -10.07 20.03 14.06
N ARG A 113 -8.92 20.55 13.60
CA ARG A 113 -7.87 19.72 13.04
C ARG A 113 -7.39 18.88 14.21
N LEU A 114 -8.00 17.72 14.40
CA LEU A 114 -7.68 16.79 15.46
C LEU A 114 -6.18 16.62 15.37
N THR A 115 -5.49 17.11 16.40
CA THR A 115 -4.05 17.00 16.49
C THR A 115 -3.73 15.53 16.23
N PRO A 116 -2.94 15.20 15.20
CA PRO A 116 -2.68 13.81 14.88
C PRO A 116 -2.10 13.16 16.15
N PRO A 117 -2.61 11.98 16.55
CA PRO A 117 -2.11 11.31 17.74
C PRO A 117 -0.58 11.13 17.60
N ALA A 118 0.15 11.34 18.69
CA ALA A 118 1.63 11.32 18.71
C ALA A 118 2.25 9.98 18.26
N SER A 119 1.45 8.96 18.02
CA SER A 119 1.85 7.62 17.60
C SER A 119 1.25 7.25 16.25
N ASN A 120 2.11 7.02 15.25
CA ASN A 120 1.80 6.39 13.96
C ASN A 120 1.58 4.85 14.10
N GLU A 121 1.05 4.38 15.23
CA GLU A 121 0.72 2.96 15.36
C GLU A 121 -0.57 2.66 14.61
N ALA A 122 -0.52 1.63 13.76
CA ALA A 122 -1.72 1.11 13.12
C ALA A 122 -2.77 0.74 14.21
N PRO A 123 -4.07 0.92 13.93
CA PRO A 123 -5.12 0.53 14.86
C PRO A 123 -4.87 -0.92 15.29
N LYS A 124 -4.68 -1.14 16.59
CA LYS A 124 -4.50 -2.48 17.12
C LYS A 124 -5.86 -3.18 17.03
N ASP A 125 -6.10 -3.89 15.94
CA ASP A 125 -7.29 -4.74 15.72
C ASP A 125 -7.36 -5.94 16.69
N TYR A 126 -6.37 -6.07 17.57
CA TYR A 126 -6.32 -7.09 18.61
C TYR A 126 -6.67 -6.45 19.95
N ALA A 127 -7.96 -6.50 20.31
CA ALA A 127 -8.34 -6.25 21.70
C ALA A 127 -7.67 -7.32 22.58
N PRO A 128 -6.83 -6.95 23.57
CA PRO A 128 -6.26 -7.93 24.48
C PRO A 128 -7.40 -8.52 25.31
N LYS A 129 -7.65 -9.81 25.08
CA LYS A 129 -8.74 -10.53 25.72
C LYS A 129 -8.29 -11.01 27.11
N PRO A 130 -9.05 -10.78 28.18
CA PRO A 130 -8.79 -11.44 29.46
C PRO A 130 -8.96 -12.96 29.29
N SER A 131 -8.15 -13.75 29.99
CA SER A 131 -8.07 -15.21 29.80
C SER A 131 -9.39 -15.96 29.96
N ASP A 132 -10.39 -15.33 30.59
CA ASP A 132 -11.68 -15.91 30.94
C ASP A 132 -12.87 -15.37 30.11
N ALA A 133 -12.62 -14.54 29.09
CA ALA A 133 -13.69 -14.12 28.19
C ALA A 133 -13.95 -15.16 27.08
N PRO A 134 -15.15 -15.20 26.46
CA PRO A 134 -15.39 -15.89 25.19
C PRO A 134 -14.84 -15.07 24.01
N GLY A 135 -14.39 -15.75 22.94
CA GLY A 135 -13.76 -15.09 21.78
C GLY A 135 -14.76 -14.28 20.96
N THR A 136 -14.30 -13.35 20.11
CA THR A 136 -15.19 -12.56 19.24
C THR A 136 -15.95 -13.42 18.21
N LEU A 137 -15.51 -14.66 18.00
CA LEU A 137 -16.15 -15.67 17.16
C LEU A 137 -16.86 -16.77 17.96
N ASP A 138 -16.95 -16.61 19.28
CA ASP A 138 -17.62 -17.57 20.15
C ASP A 138 -19.14 -17.42 20.01
N GLU A 139 -19.85 -18.55 20.00
CA GLU A 139 -21.30 -18.60 19.85
C GLU A 139 -22.06 -17.87 20.98
N THR A 140 -21.39 -17.68 22.13
CA THR A 140 -21.93 -16.95 23.28
C THR A 140 -21.54 -15.47 23.30
N TYR A 141 -20.75 -15.00 22.33
CA TYR A 141 -20.26 -13.62 22.30
C TYR A 141 -21.43 -12.62 22.14
N GLY A 142 -21.59 -11.75 23.14
CA GLY A 142 -22.67 -10.77 23.18
C GLY A 142 -24.01 -11.29 23.72
N LEU A 143 -24.12 -12.58 24.03
CA LEU A 143 -25.32 -13.15 24.64
C LEU A 143 -25.19 -13.13 26.17
N LYS A 144 -25.72 -12.08 26.81
CA LYS A 144 -25.94 -12.10 28.27
C LYS A 144 -27.12 -13.02 28.54
N GLY A 145 -26.84 -14.20 29.10
CA GLY A 145 -27.88 -15.15 29.51
C GLY A 145 -28.94 -14.46 30.36
N LYS A 146 -30.12 -14.25 29.79
CA LYS A 146 -31.33 -14.06 30.58
C LYS A 146 -31.79 -15.45 30.98
N TYR A 147 -31.70 -15.73 32.28
CA TYR A 147 -32.52 -16.74 32.92
C TYR A 147 -34.01 -16.50 32.62
#